data_AF-A0A7W1DNS3-F1
#
_entry.id   AF-A0A7W1DNS3-F1
#
_cell.length_a   1.000
_cell.length_b   1.000
_cell.length_c   1.000
_cell.angle_alpha   90.00
_cell.angle_beta   90.00
_cell.angle_gamma   90.00
#
_symmetry.space_group_name_H-M   'P 1'
#
loop_
_entity.id
_entity.type
_entity.pdbx_description
1 polymer ?
#
loop_
_entity_poly.entity_id
_entity_poly.type
_entity_poly.pdbx_seq_one_letter_code
_entity_poly.pdbx_strand_id
1 'polypeptide(L)'
;MSGMTSSSVAGQGRPRASEFVFARLRYDSGDWDYNPKVAANVLNSVVEYTSIRVFPEEVVISAGSDDLLAFPFLFMTGHKLVRFSSKERDQLKRFVEHGGLLFSDDCNHDVNGLYARSFEEEMRLVFGERGALPKLPNSHPVYRSFFKFDAGPPQTSHELNGWGDELVHDYLRGVETRGRLGVLYSNKDYGCEWDYDWRNKRFQREDNTKFAVNVVVYTMTA
;
A
#
# COMPACT_ATOMS: atom_id res chain seq x y z
N MET A 1 5.19 41.57 -1.34
CA MET A 1 6.36 40.66 -1.37
C MET A 1 6.36 39.86 -0.09
N SER A 2 5.82 38.64 -0.12
CA SER A 2 5.91 37.71 1.01
C SER A 2 6.43 36.40 0.45
N GLY A 3 7.69 36.12 0.76
CA GLY A 3 8.38 34.90 0.36
C GLY A 3 7.80 33.70 1.13
N MET A 4 7.45 32.66 0.40
CA MET A 4 7.24 31.33 0.96
C MET A 4 8.61 30.75 1.32
N THR A 5 8.82 30.51 2.60
CA THR A 5 9.94 29.71 3.09
C THR A 5 9.72 28.26 2.68
N SER A 6 10.44 27.82 1.63
CA SER A 6 10.58 26.40 1.34
C SER A 6 11.36 25.77 2.49
N SER A 7 10.70 24.87 3.23
CA SER A 7 11.41 23.98 4.16
C SER A 7 12.26 23.02 3.32
N SER A 8 13.56 23.26 3.26
CA SER A 8 14.53 22.36 2.66
C SER A 8 14.92 21.29 3.68
N VAL A 9 14.46 20.06 3.48
CA VAL A 9 15.08 18.89 4.12
C VAL A 9 16.42 18.68 3.42
N ALA A 10 17.51 18.79 4.20
CA ALA A 10 18.87 18.72 3.71
C ALA A 10 19.27 17.27 3.37
N GLY A 11 19.74 17.11 2.12
CA GLY A 11 20.48 15.96 1.61
C GLY A 11 19.57 14.80 1.24
N GLN A 12 19.23 14.63 -0.04
CA GLN A 12 18.39 13.53 -0.55
C GLN A 12 18.27 13.67 -2.08
N GLY A 13 18.57 12.60 -2.85
CA GLY A 13 18.46 12.64 -4.32
C GLY A 13 17.03 12.85 -4.79
N ARG A 14 16.81 13.24 -6.06
CA ARG A 14 15.48 13.16 -6.67
C ARG A 14 15.29 11.76 -7.28
N PRO A 15 14.13 11.11 -7.08
CA PRO A 15 13.85 9.85 -7.76
C PRO A 15 14.00 9.99 -9.27
N ARG A 16 14.59 8.97 -9.90
CA ARG A 16 14.65 8.88 -11.36
C ARG A 16 13.41 8.16 -11.87
N ALA A 17 12.99 8.47 -13.10
CA ALA A 17 11.80 7.86 -13.70
C ALA A 17 11.82 6.32 -13.78
N SER A 18 13.02 5.72 -13.74
CA SER A 18 13.20 4.26 -13.78
C SER A 18 13.27 3.59 -12.41
N GLU A 19 13.20 4.36 -11.33
CA GLU A 19 13.28 3.86 -9.95
C GLU A 19 11.88 3.60 -9.40
N PHE A 20 11.70 2.47 -8.73
CA PHE A 20 10.56 2.28 -7.85
C PHE A 20 10.69 3.20 -6.64
N VAL A 21 9.61 3.90 -6.31
CA VAL A 21 9.53 4.78 -5.14
C VAL A 21 8.44 4.23 -4.23
N PHE A 22 8.79 3.99 -2.97
CA PHE A 22 7.79 3.71 -1.95
C PHE A 22 7.16 5.03 -1.51
N ALA A 23 6.04 5.39 -2.14
CA ALA A 23 5.32 6.62 -1.81
C ALA A 23 4.21 6.34 -0.80
N ARG A 24 4.29 6.94 0.39
CA ARG A 24 3.25 6.89 1.41
C ARG A 24 2.22 7.99 1.17
N LEU A 25 0.97 7.58 1.08
CA LEU A 25 -0.17 8.47 0.92
C LEU A 25 -0.55 9.10 2.25
N ARG A 26 -0.41 10.42 2.34
CA ARG A 26 -0.97 11.24 3.42
C ARG A 26 -2.36 11.71 3.01
N TYR A 27 -3.37 11.36 3.79
CA TYR A 27 -4.73 11.87 3.66
C TYR A 27 -5.09 12.71 4.88
N ASP A 28 -6.00 13.67 4.71
CA ASP A 28 -6.26 14.69 5.75
C ASP A 28 -6.99 14.13 6.98
N SER A 29 -7.75 13.04 6.81
CA SER A 29 -8.41 12.36 7.92
C SER A 29 -7.50 11.33 8.58
N GLY A 30 -7.87 10.90 9.79
CA GLY A 30 -7.25 9.74 10.44
C GLY A 30 -5.75 9.87 10.71
N ASP A 31 -5.05 8.74 10.72
CA ASP A 31 -3.63 8.59 11.01
C ASP A 31 -2.93 7.84 9.88
N TRP A 32 -2.23 8.58 9.02
CA TRP A 32 -1.53 8.04 7.85
C TRP A 32 -0.07 7.62 8.15
N ASP A 33 0.49 8.14 9.24
CA ASP A 33 1.90 8.04 9.64
C ASP A 33 2.19 6.84 10.54
N TYR A 34 1.48 5.73 10.31
CA TYR A 34 1.69 4.48 11.03
C TYR A 34 2.65 3.54 10.30
N ASN A 35 3.21 2.57 11.02
CA ASN A 35 4.18 1.61 10.50
C ASN A 35 5.39 2.26 9.78
N PRO A 36 6.20 3.09 10.49
CA PRO A 36 7.24 3.90 9.87
C PRO A 36 8.39 3.09 9.26
N LYS A 37 8.56 1.81 9.60
CA LYS A 37 9.64 0.95 9.09
C LYS A 37 9.24 0.13 7.87
N VAL A 38 7.97 0.10 7.50
CA VAL A 38 7.47 -0.68 6.34
C VAL A 38 8.22 -0.33 5.08
N ALA A 39 8.37 0.97 4.77
CA ALA A 39 9.06 1.40 3.57
C ALA A 39 10.50 0.87 3.51
N ALA A 40 11.26 1.00 4.60
CA ALA A 40 12.63 0.51 4.67
C ALA A 40 12.73 -1.01 4.49
N ASN A 41 11.84 -1.78 5.12
CA ASN A 41 11.82 -3.24 5.03
C ASN A 41 11.39 -3.72 3.63
N VAL A 42 10.37 -3.10 3.03
CA VAL A 42 9.93 -3.42 1.67
C VAL A 42 11.02 -3.07 0.65
N LEU A 43 11.62 -1.87 0.74
CA LEU A 43 12.70 -1.45 -0.16
C LEU A 43 13.91 -2.39 -0.07
N ASN A 44 14.29 -2.80 1.14
CA ASN A 44 15.35 -3.78 1.35
C ASN A 44 15.06 -5.09 0.59
N SER A 45 13.86 -5.65 0.77
CA SER A 45 13.51 -6.91 0.09
C SER A 45 13.41 -6.77 -1.42
N VAL A 46 12.95 -5.63 -1.95
CA VAL A 46 12.97 -5.38 -3.41
C VAL A 46 14.41 -5.41 -3.93
N VAL A 47 15.36 -4.79 -3.21
CA VAL A 47 16.79 -4.82 -3.56
C VAL A 47 17.39 -6.22 -3.42
N GLU A 48 17.00 -6.96 -2.38
CA GLU A 48 17.52 -8.31 -2.10
C GLU A 48 17.10 -9.32 -3.18
N TYR A 49 15.84 -9.27 -3.64
CA TYR A 49 15.29 -10.29 -4.52
C TYR A 49 15.24 -9.91 -6.00
N THR A 50 15.27 -8.63 -6.33
CA THR A 50 15.03 -8.18 -7.71
C THR A 50 16.15 -7.29 -8.25
N SER A 51 16.12 -7.02 -9.55
CA SER A 51 16.97 -6.00 -10.19
C SER A 51 16.24 -4.66 -10.38
N ILE A 52 15.08 -4.47 -9.75
CA ILE A 52 14.35 -3.20 -9.78
C ILE A 52 15.20 -2.16 -9.06
N ARG A 53 15.52 -1.06 -9.75
CA ARG A 53 16.18 0.08 -9.12
C ARG A 53 15.18 0.74 -8.19
N VAL A 54 15.60 1.07 -6.97
CA VAL A 54 14.74 1.74 -5.99
C VAL A 54 15.32 3.10 -5.65
N PHE A 55 14.43 4.06 -5.39
CA PHE A 55 14.79 5.23 -4.61
C PHE A 55 14.88 4.77 -3.14
N PRO A 56 15.99 5.02 -2.43
CA PRO A 56 16.28 4.35 -1.16
C PRO A 56 15.40 4.80 0.00
N GLU A 57 14.50 5.76 -0.22
CA GLU A 57 13.73 6.40 0.83
C GLU A 57 12.24 6.46 0.54
N GLU A 58 11.49 6.55 1.62
CA GLU A 58 10.08 6.83 1.57
C GLU A 58 9.82 8.28 1.10
N VAL A 59 8.85 8.43 0.22
CA VAL A 59 8.30 9.74 -0.15
C VAL A 59 6.91 9.87 0.42
N VAL A 60 6.66 10.88 1.24
CA VAL A 60 5.30 11.19 1.71
C VAL A 60 4.63 12.14 0.73
N ILE A 61 3.46 11.76 0.21
CA ILE A 61 2.71 12.56 -0.76
C ILE A 61 1.25 12.74 -0.30
N SER A 62 0.74 13.97 -0.40
CA SER A 62 -0.67 14.24 -0.05
C SER A 62 -1.61 13.65 -1.10
N ALA A 63 -2.71 13.05 -0.67
CA ALA A 63 -3.76 12.52 -1.54
C ALA A 63 -4.41 13.60 -2.42
N GLY A 64 -4.34 14.88 -2.03
CA GLY A 64 -4.81 16.00 -2.83
C GLY A 64 -3.75 16.58 -3.77
N SER A 65 -2.58 15.96 -3.89
CA SER A 65 -1.48 16.44 -4.73
C SER A 65 -1.76 16.20 -6.22
N ASP A 66 -1.34 17.13 -7.06
CA ASP A 66 -1.35 16.98 -8.52
C ASP A 66 -0.22 16.07 -9.02
N ASP A 67 0.74 15.75 -8.13
CA ASP A 67 1.93 14.94 -8.42
C ASP A 67 1.75 13.44 -8.13
N LEU A 68 0.54 12.97 -7.77
CA LEU A 68 0.32 11.53 -7.52
C LEU A 68 0.73 10.66 -8.72
N LEU A 69 0.56 11.17 -9.94
CA LEU A 69 0.92 10.47 -11.18
C LEU A 69 2.44 10.30 -11.38
N ALA A 70 3.27 10.96 -10.59
CA ALA A 70 4.71 10.75 -10.62
C ALA A 70 5.12 9.41 -9.98
N PHE A 71 4.21 8.73 -9.31
CA PHE A 71 4.45 7.47 -8.61
C PHE A 71 3.62 6.35 -9.26
N PRO A 72 4.19 5.16 -9.48
CA PRO A 72 3.42 4.00 -9.94
C PRO A 72 2.68 3.31 -8.79
N PHE A 73 3.11 3.56 -7.55
CA PHE A 73 2.66 2.89 -6.34
C PHE A 73 2.40 3.91 -5.23
N LEU A 74 1.31 3.71 -4.49
CA LEU A 74 1.00 4.42 -3.25
C LEU A 74 0.71 3.41 -2.14
N PHE A 75 1.29 3.61 -0.97
CA PHE A 75 0.96 2.86 0.24
C PHE A 75 0.12 3.72 1.18
N MET A 76 -0.97 3.15 1.70
CA MET A 76 -1.87 3.77 2.65
C MET A 76 -2.11 2.80 3.81
N THR A 77 -2.07 3.32 5.03
CA THR A 77 -2.37 2.58 6.27
C THR A 77 -3.01 3.53 7.28
N GLY A 78 -3.54 3.00 8.37
CA GLY A 78 -4.07 3.75 9.51
C GLY A 78 -4.99 2.92 10.39
N HIS A 79 -5.47 3.51 11.48
CA HIS A 79 -6.45 2.90 12.40
C HIS A 79 -7.77 3.67 12.46
N LYS A 80 -7.73 4.95 12.08
CA LYS A 80 -8.86 5.87 12.24
C LYS A 80 -9.65 6.00 10.94
N LEU A 81 -10.66 6.87 10.99
CA LEU A 81 -11.53 7.21 9.86
C LEU A 81 -10.73 7.53 8.60
N VAL A 82 -11.08 6.87 7.51
CA VAL A 82 -10.74 7.25 6.15
C VAL A 82 -11.87 8.11 5.58
N ARG A 83 -11.56 9.36 5.27
CA ARG A 83 -12.48 10.28 4.63
C ARG A 83 -11.69 11.20 3.73
N PHE A 84 -11.99 11.15 2.44
CA PHE A 84 -11.36 12.01 1.46
C PHE A 84 -12.19 13.27 1.23
N SER A 85 -11.51 14.39 0.99
CA SER A 85 -12.07 15.57 0.35
C SER A 85 -12.42 15.27 -1.11
N SER A 86 -13.21 16.15 -1.76
CA SER A 86 -13.48 16.02 -3.20
C SER A 86 -12.19 15.99 -4.02
N LYS A 87 -11.22 16.85 -3.68
CA LYS A 87 -9.92 16.90 -4.36
C LYS A 87 -9.15 15.59 -4.23
N GLU A 88 -9.08 15.01 -3.03
CA GLU A 88 -8.40 13.73 -2.81
C GLU A 88 -9.07 12.59 -3.59
N ARG A 89 -10.41 12.54 -3.60
CA ARG A 89 -11.16 11.56 -4.42
C ARG A 89 -10.83 11.69 -5.90
N ASP A 90 -10.84 12.92 -6.43
CA ASP A 90 -10.57 13.18 -7.84
C ASP A 90 -9.14 12.77 -8.22
N GLN A 91 -8.16 13.08 -7.37
CA GLN A 91 -6.76 12.70 -7.62
C GLN A 91 -6.53 11.19 -7.49
N LEU A 92 -7.15 10.52 -6.51
CA LEU A 92 -7.07 9.06 -6.39
C LEU A 92 -7.71 8.35 -7.58
N LYS A 93 -8.87 8.84 -8.04
CA LYS A 93 -9.50 8.33 -9.26
C LYS A 93 -8.57 8.47 -10.45
N ARG A 94 -8.01 9.67 -10.64
CA ARG A 94 -7.08 9.97 -11.74
C ARG A 94 -5.83 9.08 -11.66
N PHE A 95 -5.25 8.90 -10.48
CA PHE A 95 -4.11 8.03 -10.22
C PHE A 95 -4.38 6.60 -10.67
N VAL A 96 -5.48 6.00 -10.19
CA VAL A 96 -5.86 4.64 -10.56
C VAL A 96 -6.17 4.52 -12.06
N GLU A 97 -6.92 5.47 -12.64
CA GLU A 97 -7.27 5.45 -14.07
C GLU A 97 -6.06 5.62 -15.00
N HIS A 98 -4.95 6.20 -14.51
CA HIS A 98 -3.69 6.33 -15.24
C HIS A 98 -2.70 5.19 -14.94
N GLY A 99 -3.13 4.16 -14.22
CA GLY A 99 -2.31 2.99 -13.96
C GLY A 99 -1.41 3.13 -12.73
N GLY A 100 -1.80 3.91 -11.73
CA GLY A 100 -1.26 3.78 -10.39
C GLY A 100 -1.86 2.58 -9.65
N LEU A 101 -1.11 1.98 -8.74
CA LEU A 101 -1.62 1.04 -7.74
C LEU A 101 -1.63 1.68 -6.36
N LEU A 102 -2.82 1.78 -5.75
CA LEU A 102 -2.98 2.11 -4.34
C LEU A 102 -3.05 0.82 -3.55
N PHE A 103 -2.08 0.57 -2.69
CA PHE A 103 -2.15 -0.49 -1.70
C PHE A 103 -2.56 0.10 -0.34
N SER A 104 -3.78 -0.21 0.08
CA SER A 104 -4.37 0.17 1.37
C SER A 104 -4.37 -1.03 2.30
N ASP A 105 -3.75 -0.89 3.46
CA ASP A 105 -3.67 -1.93 4.48
C ASP A 105 -4.22 -1.43 5.82
N ASP A 106 -5.23 -2.13 6.34
CA ASP A 106 -5.88 -1.83 7.62
C ASP A 106 -5.12 -2.48 8.78
N CYS A 107 -4.37 -1.69 9.57
CA CYS A 107 -3.64 -2.19 10.74
C CYS A 107 -4.57 -2.50 11.94
N ASN A 108 -5.88 -2.20 11.88
CA ASN A 108 -6.77 -2.62 12.97
C ASN A 108 -7.08 -4.11 12.93
N HIS A 109 -6.91 -4.77 11.77
CA HIS A 109 -7.34 -6.15 11.52
C HIS A 109 -8.86 -6.39 11.70
N ASP A 110 -9.67 -5.36 11.99
CA ASP A 110 -11.11 -5.46 12.17
C ASP A 110 -11.88 -5.18 10.87
N VAL A 111 -12.50 -6.21 10.28
CA VAL A 111 -13.36 -6.09 9.08
C VAL A 111 -14.56 -5.17 9.26
N ASN A 112 -15.03 -5.01 10.49
CA ASN A 112 -16.08 -4.08 10.87
C ASN A 112 -15.49 -2.85 11.58
N GLY A 113 -14.19 -2.62 11.44
CA GLY A 113 -13.48 -1.50 12.00
C GLY A 113 -13.88 -0.19 11.32
N LEU A 114 -13.57 0.91 12.00
CA LEU A 114 -13.82 2.23 11.44
C LEU A 114 -13.03 2.45 10.14
N TYR A 115 -11.77 2.00 10.09
CA TYR A 115 -10.93 2.09 8.89
C TYR A 115 -11.55 1.30 7.73
N ALA A 116 -11.74 -0.01 7.86
CA ALA A 116 -12.36 -0.87 6.85
C ALA A 116 -13.64 -0.29 6.25
N ARG A 117 -14.65 0.01 7.10
CA ARG A 117 -15.95 0.50 6.63
C ARG A 117 -15.86 1.83 5.90
N SER A 118 -15.03 2.75 6.41
CA SER A 118 -14.91 4.08 5.82
C SER A 118 -14.06 4.07 4.55
N PHE A 119 -13.04 3.22 4.45
CA PHE A 119 -12.29 3.00 3.22
C PHE A 119 -13.17 2.38 2.14
N GLU A 120 -13.98 1.37 2.47
CA GLU A 120 -14.94 0.76 1.52
C GLU A 120 -15.95 1.78 0.99
N GLU A 121 -16.47 2.64 1.85
CA GLU A 121 -17.38 3.71 1.44
C GLU A 121 -16.69 4.71 0.51
N GLU A 122 -15.46 5.13 0.83
CA GLU A 122 -14.68 5.99 -0.05
C GLU A 122 -14.41 5.34 -1.41
N MET A 123 -14.12 4.03 -1.46
CA MET A 123 -13.95 3.35 -2.74
C MET A 123 -15.22 3.36 -3.57
N ARG A 124 -16.40 3.18 -2.96
CA ARG A 124 -17.70 3.32 -3.65
C ARG A 124 -17.93 4.75 -4.16
N LEU A 125 -17.60 5.76 -3.36
CA LEU A 125 -17.72 7.17 -3.77
C LEU A 125 -16.78 7.53 -4.93
N VAL A 126 -15.55 6.99 -4.93
CA VAL A 126 -14.54 7.28 -5.95
C VAL A 126 -14.79 6.50 -7.25
N PHE A 127 -15.13 5.21 -7.14
CA PHE A 127 -15.15 4.28 -8.29
C PHE A 127 -16.54 3.75 -8.66
N GLY A 128 -17.61 4.17 -7.98
CA GLY A 128 -18.97 3.70 -8.22
C GLY A 128 -19.11 2.20 -7.99
N GLU A 129 -19.78 1.49 -8.90
CA GLU A 129 -19.96 0.04 -8.82
C GLU A 129 -18.64 -0.74 -8.73
N ARG A 130 -17.59 -0.28 -9.43
CA ARG A 130 -16.24 -0.90 -9.34
C ARG A 130 -15.62 -0.74 -7.95
N GLY A 131 -16.05 0.27 -7.21
CA GLY A 131 -15.67 0.52 -5.82
C GLY A 131 -16.25 -0.48 -4.82
N ALA A 132 -17.04 -1.46 -5.27
CA ALA A 132 -17.53 -2.54 -4.41
C ALA A 132 -16.42 -3.43 -3.83
N LEU A 133 -15.17 -3.27 -4.29
CA LEU A 133 -13.99 -3.99 -3.80
C LEU A 133 -14.22 -5.51 -3.73
N PRO A 134 -14.50 -6.19 -4.87
CA PRO A 134 -14.64 -7.64 -4.87
C PRO A 134 -13.35 -8.33 -4.36
N LYS A 135 -13.52 -9.53 -3.80
CA LYS A 135 -12.38 -10.40 -3.46
C LYS A 135 -11.57 -10.74 -4.71
N LEU A 136 -10.26 -10.67 -4.60
CA LEU A 136 -9.36 -11.11 -5.66
C LEU A 136 -9.32 -12.65 -5.67
N PRO A 137 -9.43 -13.29 -6.85
CA PRO A 137 -9.28 -14.73 -6.94
C PRO A 137 -7.82 -15.13 -6.69
N ASN A 138 -7.58 -16.33 -6.13
CA ASN A 138 -6.22 -16.86 -5.95
C ASN A 138 -5.42 -17.01 -7.27
N SER A 139 -6.13 -16.97 -8.41
CA SER A 139 -5.52 -16.94 -9.74
C SER A 139 -4.96 -15.58 -10.15
N HIS A 140 -5.25 -14.50 -9.40
CA HIS A 140 -4.87 -13.14 -9.76
C HIS A 140 -3.35 -13.00 -9.90
N PRO A 141 -2.84 -12.29 -10.93
CA PRO A 141 -1.40 -12.23 -11.22
C PRO A 141 -0.54 -11.66 -10.07
N VAL A 142 -1.10 -10.82 -9.19
CA VAL A 142 -0.37 -10.28 -8.02
C VAL A 142 0.19 -11.41 -7.13
N TYR A 143 -0.49 -12.55 -7.03
CA TYR A 143 -0.03 -13.68 -6.19
C TYR A 143 1.09 -14.51 -6.83
N ARG A 144 1.50 -14.19 -8.06
CA ARG A 144 2.51 -14.92 -8.84
C ARG A 144 3.45 -14.03 -9.64
N SER A 145 3.49 -12.72 -9.34
CA SER A 145 4.28 -11.75 -10.09
C SER A 145 5.78 -11.96 -9.89
N PHE A 146 6.21 -12.53 -8.75
CA PHE A 146 7.60 -12.89 -8.51
C PHE A 146 7.71 -14.20 -7.72
N PHE A 147 7.32 -14.20 -6.45
CA PHE A 147 7.08 -15.42 -5.66
C PHE A 147 5.70 -16.00 -5.98
N LYS A 148 5.51 -17.30 -5.71
CA LYS A 148 4.25 -18.00 -5.93
C LYS A 148 3.51 -18.19 -4.61
N PHE A 149 2.26 -17.72 -4.57
CA PHE A 149 1.33 -17.93 -3.47
C PHE A 149 0.06 -18.61 -4.00
N ASP A 150 0.13 -19.93 -4.19
CA ASP A 150 -0.96 -20.71 -4.83
C ASP A 150 -2.26 -20.73 -4.01
N ALA A 151 -2.14 -20.55 -2.69
CA ALA A 151 -3.28 -20.45 -1.77
C ALA A 151 -3.89 -19.04 -1.67
N GLY A 152 -3.43 -18.07 -2.48
CA GLY A 152 -3.87 -16.67 -2.41
C GLY A 152 -2.97 -15.82 -1.51
N PRO A 153 -3.50 -14.80 -0.81
CA PRO A 153 -2.68 -13.93 0.03
C PRO A 153 -2.05 -14.70 1.20
N PRO A 154 -0.74 -14.54 1.48
CA PRO A 154 -0.12 -15.19 2.62
C PRO A 154 -0.72 -14.69 3.94
N GLN A 155 -0.87 -15.60 4.90
CA GLN A 155 -1.27 -15.24 6.26
C GLN A 155 -0.18 -14.42 6.97
N THR A 156 -0.57 -13.54 7.88
CA THR A 156 0.39 -12.84 8.76
C THR A 156 0.45 -13.53 10.12
N SER A 157 1.58 -13.39 10.81
CA SER A 157 1.73 -13.95 12.16
C SER A 157 0.87 -13.21 13.18
N HIS A 158 0.51 -11.96 12.89
CA HIS A 158 -0.43 -11.16 13.68
C HIS A 158 -1.85 -11.75 13.65
N GLU A 159 -2.33 -12.27 12.52
CA GLU A 159 -3.64 -12.97 12.48
C GLU A 159 -3.61 -14.26 13.31
N LEU A 160 -2.47 -14.96 13.34
CA LEU A 160 -2.33 -16.25 14.02
C LEU A 160 -2.14 -16.12 15.54
N ASN A 161 -1.51 -15.02 15.98
CA ASN A 161 -1.25 -14.76 17.40
C ASN A 161 -2.25 -13.76 18.01
N GLY A 162 -3.11 -13.17 17.18
CA GLY A 162 -4.34 -12.45 17.52
C GLY A 162 -4.14 -11.04 18.07
N TRP A 163 -4.82 -10.07 17.45
CA TRP A 163 -5.30 -8.86 18.12
C TRP A 163 -6.63 -9.10 18.89
N GLY A 164 -7.14 -10.33 18.89
CA GLY A 164 -8.22 -10.80 19.77
C GLY A 164 -9.55 -11.14 19.11
N ASP A 165 -9.63 -11.27 17.78
CA ASP A 165 -10.88 -11.56 17.05
C ASP A 165 -11.00 -13.01 16.51
N GLU A 166 -9.92 -13.80 16.58
CA GLU A 166 -9.82 -15.17 16.05
C GLU A 166 -10.14 -15.31 14.55
N LEU A 167 -10.13 -14.21 13.78
CA LEU A 167 -10.46 -14.21 12.36
C LEU A 167 -9.22 -14.36 11.49
N VAL A 168 -9.24 -15.37 10.63
CA VAL A 168 -8.26 -15.53 9.56
C VAL A 168 -8.83 -14.93 8.28
N HIS A 169 -8.25 -13.83 7.81
CA HIS A 169 -8.69 -13.18 6.58
C HIS A 169 -8.06 -13.88 5.36
N ASP A 170 -8.80 -14.76 4.70
CA ASP A 170 -8.29 -15.57 3.58
C ASP A 170 -8.26 -14.86 2.22
N TYR A 171 -8.50 -13.55 2.19
CA TYR A 171 -8.72 -12.81 0.95
C TYR A 171 -8.04 -11.43 0.95
N LEU A 172 -7.81 -10.91 -0.24
CA LEU A 172 -7.63 -9.46 -0.47
C LEU A 172 -8.77 -8.99 -1.36
N ARG A 173 -9.03 -7.68 -1.32
CA ARG A 173 -10.05 -7.06 -2.16
C ARG A 173 -9.39 -6.04 -3.08
N GLY A 174 -10.06 -5.68 -4.17
CA GLY A 174 -9.49 -4.67 -5.05
C GLY A 174 -10.43 -4.09 -6.08
N VAL A 175 -9.98 -2.99 -6.67
CA VAL A 175 -10.63 -2.34 -7.81
C VAL A 175 -9.75 -2.59 -9.03
N GLU A 176 -10.32 -3.25 -10.04
CA GLU A 176 -9.68 -3.37 -11.35
C GLU A 176 -10.14 -2.26 -12.29
N THR A 177 -9.20 -1.70 -13.03
CA THR A 177 -9.43 -0.72 -14.09
C THR A 177 -8.60 -1.07 -15.30
N ARG A 178 -9.20 -1.07 -16.50
CA ARG A 178 -8.49 -1.37 -17.77
C ARG A 178 -7.68 -2.68 -17.75
N GLY A 179 -8.20 -3.71 -17.08
CA GLY A 179 -7.55 -5.03 -17.00
C GLY A 179 -6.37 -5.13 -16.03
N ARG A 180 -6.19 -4.13 -15.16
CA ARG A 180 -5.16 -4.12 -14.11
C ARG A 180 -5.73 -3.72 -12.76
N LEU A 181 -5.09 -4.18 -11.69
CA LEU A 181 -5.39 -3.80 -10.34
C LEU A 181 -4.96 -2.36 -10.10
N GLY A 182 -5.90 -1.52 -9.70
CA GLY A 182 -5.69 -0.11 -9.37
C GLY A 182 -5.79 0.19 -7.88
N VAL A 183 -6.59 -0.59 -7.15
CA VAL A 183 -6.63 -0.58 -5.69
C VAL A 183 -6.46 -2.00 -5.20
N LEU A 184 -5.51 -2.22 -4.29
CA LEU A 184 -5.38 -3.42 -3.48
C LEU A 184 -5.74 -3.04 -2.05
N TYR A 185 -6.72 -3.72 -1.46
CA TYR A 185 -7.10 -3.55 -0.07
C TYR A 185 -6.81 -4.83 0.72
N SER A 186 -6.17 -4.64 1.87
CA SER A 186 -5.84 -5.65 2.84
C SER A 186 -6.40 -5.29 4.21
N ASN A 187 -6.98 -6.28 4.88
CA ASN A 187 -7.34 -6.28 6.29
C ASN A 187 -6.51 -7.33 7.06
N LYS A 188 -5.39 -7.76 6.47
CA LYS A 188 -4.51 -8.81 7.00
C LYS A 188 -3.41 -8.26 7.90
N ASP A 189 -3.35 -6.94 8.03
CA ASP A 189 -2.36 -6.23 8.82
C ASP A 189 -0.92 -6.50 8.35
N TYR A 190 -0.68 -6.37 7.03
CA TYR A 190 0.65 -6.53 6.47
C TYR A 190 1.58 -5.39 6.93
N GLY A 191 1.04 -4.20 7.14
CA GLY A 191 1.75 -3.02 7.61
C GLY A 191 2.39 -3.27 8.97
N CYS A 192 1.62 -3.75 9.97
CA CYS A 192 2.19 -4.06 11.27
C CYS A 192 3.13 -5.29 11.21
N GLU A 193 2.83 -6.31 10.38
CA GLU A 193 3.73 -7.44 10.12
C GLU A 193 5.09 -7.03 9.51
N TRP A 194 5.10 -6.01 8.66
CA TRP A 194 6.30 -5.52 7.99
C TRP A 194 7.00 -4.38 8.76
N ASP A 195 6.48 -3.95 9.92
CA ASP A 195 7.01 -2.85 10.74
C ASP A 195 7.95 -3.33 11.86
N TYR A 196 9.06 -3.96 11.49
CA TYR A 196 10.05 -4.47 12.45
C TYR A 196 11.40 -3.76 12.35
N ASP A 197 12.19 -3.80 13.42
CA ASP A 197 13.61 -3.41 13.35
C ASP A 197 14.34 -4.35 12.39
N TRP A 198 15.06 -3.81 11.42
CA TRP A 198 15.73 -4.58 10.37
C TRP A 198 16.63 -5.71 10.92
N ARG A 199 17.18 -5.57 12.13
CA ARG A 199 18.00 -6.61 12.78
C ARG A 199 17.20 -7.86 13.11
N ASN A 200 15.88 -7.75 13.24
CA ASN A 200 15.00 -8.87 13.55
C ASN A 200 14.71 -9.75 12.33
N LYS A 201 14.95 -9.24 11.10
CA LYS A 201 14.77 -10.03 9.86
C LYS A 201 15.53 -11.36 9.91
N ARG A 202 16.73 -11.37 10.52
CA ARG A 202 17.59 -12.57 10.67
C ARG A 202 16.97 -13.71 11.49
N PHE A 203 15.95 -13.42 12.30
CA PHE A 203 15.27 -14.41 13.12
C PHE A 203 14.06 -15.01 12.42
N GLN A 204 13.62 -14.45 11.30
CA GLN A 204 12.53 -14.99 10.51
C GLN A 204 13.01 -16.20 9.70
N ARG A 205 12.31 -17.33 9.83
CA ARG A 205 12.56 -18.52 8.98
C ARG A 205 12.25 -18.22 7.51
N GLU A 206 11.18 -17.48 7.29
CA GLU A 206 10.72 -17.05 5.98
C GLU A 206 10.49 -15.54 6.03
N ASP A 207 11.04 -14.85 5.05
CA ASP A 207 10.88 -13.40 4.92
C ASP A 207 9.41 -13.04 4.71
N ASN A 208 8.82 -12.37 5.70
CA ASN A 208 7.40 -12.01 5.70
C ASN A 208 7.06 -10.90 4.69
N THR A 209 8.06 -10.24 4.08
CA THR A 209 7.86 -9.19 3.06
C THR A 209 7.86 -9.70 1.63
N LYS A 210 7.95 -11.02 1.40
CA LYS A 210 7.90 -11.61 0.05
C LYS A 210 6.65 -11.18 -0.75
N PHE A 211 5.51 -11.02 -0.08
CA PHE A 211 4.31 -10.53 -0.77
C PHE A 211 4.42 -9.06 -1.20
N ALA A 212 5.12 -8.22 -0.44
CA ALA A 212 5.42 -6.85 -0.85
C ALA A 212 6.23 -6.83 -2.16
N VAL A 213 7.20 -7.74 -2.31
CA VAL A 213 7.97 -7.90 -3.56
C VAL A 213 7.04 -8.22 -4.74
N ASN A 214 6.06 -9.11 -4.55
CA ASN A 214 5.05 -9.38 -5.56
C ASN A 214 4.23 -8.15 -5.93
N VAL A 215 3.77 -7.37 -4.94
CA VAL A 215 3.01 -6.12 -5.17
C VAL A 215 3.86 -5.12 -5.96
N VAL A 216 5.14 -4.96 -5.61
CA VAL A 216 6.07 -4.07 -6.32
C VAL A 216 6.31 -4.55 -7.75
N VAL A 217 6.63 -5.83 -7.96
CA VAL A 217 6.86 -6.39 -9.29
C VAL A 217 5.61 -6.29 -10.16
N TYR A 218 4.43 -6.60 -9.62
CA TYR A 218 3.15 -6.40 -10.30
C TYR A 218 3.00 -4.94 -10.76
N THR A 219 3.24 -4.00 -9.85
CA THR A 219 3.11 -2.56 -10.14
C THR A 219 4.06 -2.08 -11.24
N MET A 220 5.28 -2.63 -11.27
CA MET A 220 6.33 -2.22 -12.21
C MET A 220 6.27 -2.94 -13.56
N THR A 221 5.38 -3.92 -13.73
CA THR A 221 5.29 -4.76 -14.95
C THR A 221 3.90 -4.83 -15.57
N ALA A 222 2.86 -4.34 -14.88
CA ALA A 222 1.47 -4.33 -15.34
C ALA A 222 1.10 -3.12 -16.21
#